data_AF-A0A0E3PUF9-F1
#
_entry.id   AF-A0A0E3PUF9-F1
#
_cell.length_a   1.000
_cell.length_b   1.000
_cell.length_c   1.000
_cell.angle_alpha   90.00
_cell.angle_beta   90.00
_cell.angle_gamma   90.00
#
_symmetry.space_group_name_H-M   'P 1'
#
loop_
_entity.id
_entity.type
_entity.pdbx_description
1 polymer ?
#
loop_
_entity_poly.entity_id
_entity_poly.type
_entity_poly.pdbx_seq_one_letter_code
_entity_poly.pdbx_strand_id
1 'polypeptide(L)'
;MIGISKLYCGTVEPSDALRYGRDSKKLPSHLLQFSKDKKPVVVWNMTRRCNLKCVHCYAQAKDEEFKNELSTEEGKALIDDLAAFGSPVMLFSGGEPTIRKDLPELAAYAREKGMRAVISTNGTLIDKDLAKKLKEVGLSYVGISLDGIRETNDKFRGMSGAFDAALRGLHNCQEEGIKVGLRFTINKQNVKDIPAIFDLLEKENIPRICFYHLVYAGRGSKMVDEDLSLEDSRKAVNLIMQRTRELHEKGFPAEVLTVDNHCDGPYIYLKMLKENPERAAEIFELLSMNQGNSSGIGIGCVSWDGSVHADQFWRHYSFGNVRERSFSEIWTDLSDELMAGLKYRKPLIQANGDRCAKCKWFDVCNGNFRVRAEAVYGNVWADDPACYLTKEEIGYDEA
;
A
#
# COMPACT_ATOMS: atom_id res chain seq x y z
N MET A 1 2.91 -5.65 0.44
CA MET A 1 3.45 -5.10 -0.82
C MET A 1 4.45 -6.08 -1.38
N ILE A 2 4.45 -6.31 -2.69
CA ILE A 2 5.40 -7.17 -3.39
C ILE A 2 6.23 -6.30 -4.34
N GLY A 3 7.55 -6.25 -4.13
CA GLY A 3 8.43 -5.44 -4.97
C GLY A 3 8.82 -6.18 -6.25
N ILE A 4 8.13 -5.94 -7.35
CA ILE A 4 8.42 -6.55 -8.66
C ILE A 4 9.88 -6.31 -9.06
N SER A 5 10.31 -5.05 -9.03
CA SER A 5 11.69 -4.65 -9.33
C SER A 5 12.73 -5.38 -8.45
N LYS A 6 12.43 -5.55 -7.15
CA LYS A 6 13.32 -6.24 -6.22
C LYS A 6 13.39 -7.72 -6.53
N LEU A 7 12.25 -8.40 -6.58
CA LEU A 7 12.21 -9.85 -6.73
C LEU A 7 12.63 -10.27 -8.14
N TYR A 8 11.99 -9.70 -9.16
CA TYR A 8 12.14 -10.12 -10.55
C TYR A 8 13.39 -9.57 -11.25
N CYS A 9 13.79 -8.32 -10.96
CA CYS A 9 14.95 -7.67 -11.61
C CYS A 9 16.21 -7.68 -10.75
N GLY A 10 16.19 -8.26 -9.55
CA GLY A 10 17.42 -8.44 -8.77
C GLY A 10 17.92 -7.20 -8.03
N THR A 11 17.13 -6.14 -7.86
CA THR A 11 17.65 -4.90 -7.24
C THR A 11 17.91 -4.96 -5.73
N VAL A 12 17.56 -6.08 -5.09
CA VAL A 12 17.85 -6.36 -3.68
C VAL A 12 18.24 -7.83 -3.53
N GLU A 13 19.26 -8.05 -2.71
CA GLU A 13 19.70 -9.34 -2.21
C GLU A 13 19.27 -9.55 -0.75
N PRO A 14 19.13 -10.80 -0.27
CA PRO A 14 18.89 -11.08 1.16
C PRO A 14 19.95 -10.46 2.08
N SER A 15 21.20 -10.42 1.62
CA SER A 15 22.35 -9.82 2.30
C SER A 15 22.13 -8.34 2.67
N ASP A 16 21.41 -7.58 1.83
CA ASP A 16 21.11 -6.17 2.05
C ASP A 16 20.29 -5.95 3.32
N ALA A 17 19.25 -6.77 3.55
CA ALA A 17 18.41 -6.66 4.73
C ALA A 17 19.15 -7.14 6.00
N LEU A 18 19.96 -8.18 5.87
CA LEU A 18 20.74 -8.76 6.96
C LEU A 18 21.81 -7.79 7.48
N ARG A 19 22.42 -6.97 6.60
CA ARG A 19 23.40 -5.94 6.97
C ARG A 19 22.89 -4.96 8.04
N TYR A 20 21.58 -4.71 8.09
CA TYR A 20 20.95 -3.81 9.07
C TYR A 20 20.32 -4.55 10.26
N GLY A 21 20.55 -5.86 10.41
CA GLY A 21 20.00 -6.69 11.49
C GLY A 21 18.48 -6.87 11.44
N ARG A 22 17.86 -6.46 10.32
CA ARG A 22 16.41 -6.48 10.06
C ARG A 22 15.56 -5.73 11.10
N ASP A 23 16.13 -4.73 11.76
CA ASP A 23 15.44 -3.86 12.71
C ASP A 23 14.77 -2.69 11.96
N SER A 24 13.46 -2.52 12.14
CA SER A 24 12.67 -1.50 11.45
C SER A 24 13.21 -0.07 11.63
N LYS A 25 13.82 0.25 12.78
CA LYS A 25 14.41 1.57 13.04
C LYS A 25 15.68 1.83 12.23
N LYS A 26 16.42 0.77 11.90
CA LYS A 26 17.73 0.86 11.22
C LYS A 26 17.62 0.62 9.71
N LEU A 27 16.64 -0.16 9.28
CA LEU A 27 16.46 -0.51 7.88
C LEU A 27 16.14 0.71 7.01
N PRO A 28 16.79 0.89 5.86
CA PRO A 28 16.35 1.82 4.83
C PRO A 28 14.88 1.59 4.44
N SER A 29 14.19 2.65 3.96
CA SER A 29 12.75 2.59 3.65
C SER A 29 12.40 1.48 2.66
N HIS A 30 13.22 1.26 1.64
CA HIS A 30 13.02 0.22 0.63
C HIS A 30 13.24 -1.21 1.18
N LEU A 31 13.83 -1.40 2.36
CA LEU A 31 14.04 -2.70 2.99
C LEU A 31 13.12 -2.97 4.19
N LEU A 32 12.30 -2.00 4.62
CA LEU A 32 11.42 -2.11 5.79
C LEU A 32 10.50 -3.35 5.75
N GLN A 33 10.10 -3.75 4.56
CA GLN A 33 9.23 -4.91 4.33
C GLN A 33 9.88 -6.24 4.75
N PHE A 34 11.19 -6.27 5.02
CA PHE A 34 11.96 -7.43 5.47
C PHE A 34 12.30 -7.38 6.98
N SER A 35 11.78 -6.38 7.71
CA SER A 35 11.99 -6.23 9.16
C SER A 35 11.47 -7.45 9.95
N LYS A 36 12.14 -7.76 11.07
CA LYS A 36 11.82 -8.90 11.94
C LYS A 36 10.89 -8.53 13.09
N ASP A 37 10.98 -7.29 13.56
CA ASP A 37 10.20 -6.72 14.68
C ASP A 37 8.80 -6.28 14.25
N LYS A 38 8.57 -6.15 12.94
CA LYS A 38 7.27 -5.87 12.29
C LYS A 38 6.51 -4.71 12.96
N LYS A 39 7.23 -3.67 13.41
CA LYS A 39 6.60 -2.44 13.90
C LYS A 39 5.77 -1.80 12.79
N PRO A 40 4.53 -1.37 13.07
CA PRO A 40 3.61 -1.04 12.00
C PRO A 40 4.00 0.26 11.32
N VAL A 41 3.98 0.23 9.99
CA VAL A 41 3.77 1.46 9.21
C VAL A 41 2.34 1.92 9.47
N VAL A 42 2.17 3.15 9.94
CA VAL A 42 0.84 3.66 10.27
C VAL A 42 0.38 4.65 9.22
N VAL A 43 -0.76 4.35 8.61
CA VAL A 43 -1.46 5.25 7.70
C VAL A 43 -2.41 6.11 8.51
N TRP A 44 -2.18 7.42 8.55
CA TRP A 44 -3.12 8.33 9.18
C TRP A 44 -3.98 9.00 8.12
N ASN A 45 -5.25 8.60 8.08
CA ASN A 45 -6.28 9.24 7.26
C ASN A 45 -6.73 10.53 7.92
N MET A 46 -5.89 11.57 7.86
CA MET A 46 -6.01 12.76 8.71
C MET A 46 -7.25 13.63 8.45
N THR A 47 -7.93 13.45 7.31
CA THR A 47 -9.17 14.14 6.98
C THR A 47 -10.10 13.28 6.14
N ARG A 48 -11.40 13.53 6.21
CA ARG A 48 -12.44 13.00 5.32
C ARG A 48 -12.65 13.87 4.09
N ARG A 49 -12.15 15.10 4.12
CA ARG A 49 -12.38 16.06 3.06
C ARG A 49 -11.49 15.73 1.86
N CYS A 50 -12.05 15.79 0.66
CA CYS A 50 -11.31 15.61 -0.59
C CYS A 50 -11.93 16.47 -1.68
N ASN A 51 -11.09 17.10 -2.49
CA ASN A 51 -11.51 17.87 -3.66
C ASN A 51 -11.85 17.00 -4.88
N LEU A 52 -11.68 15.67 -4.80
CA LEU A 52 -12.02 14.70 -5.85
C LEU A 52 -13.16 13.76 -5.43
N LYS A 53 -13.77 13.11 -6.43
CA LYS A 53 -14.91 12.20 -6.25
C LYS A 53 -14.65 10.82 -6.85
N CYS A 54 -13.45 10.28 -6.61
CA CYS A 54 -12.99 9.01 -7.19
C CYS A 54 -14.00 7.88 -7.00
N VAL A 55 -14.22 7.07 -8.03
CA VAL A 55 -15.22 5.98 -8.04
C VAL A 55 -14.91 4.91 -6.99
N HIS A 56 -13.63 4.55 -6.82
CA HIS A 56 -13.14 3.48 -5.94
C HIS A 56 -12.76 3.95 -4.52
N CYS A 57 -13.09 5.19 -4.13
CA CYS A 57 -12.55 5.79 -2.90
C CYS A 57 -12.92 4.99 -1.63
N TYR A 58 -11.92 4.42 -0.96
CA TYR A 58 -12.11 3.68 0.29
C TYR A 58 -12.64 4.56 1.44
N ALA A 59 -12.34 5.86 1.43
CA ALA A 59 -12.70 6.81 2.49
C ALA A 59 -14.11 7.40 2.34
N GLN A 60 -14.79 7.19 1.21
CA GLN A 60 -16.04 7.88 0.85
C GLN A 60 -15.95 9.41 1.01
N ALA A 61 -14.77 9.98 0.73
CA ALA A 61 -14.46 11.37 0.98
C ALA A 61 -15.33 12.33 0.16
N LYS A 62 -15.66 13.49 0.73
CA LYS A 62 -16.45 14.54 0.07
C LYS A 62 -15.79 15.90 0.25
N ASP A 63 -16.11 16.85 -0.62
CA ASP A 63 -15.65 18.23 -0.42
C ASP A 63 -16.63 18.99 0.47
N GLU A 64 -16.64 18.64 1.76
CA GLU A 64 -17.40 19.32 2.79
C GLU A 64 -16.58 19.39 4.08
N GLU A 65 -16.91 20.34 4.96
CA GLU A 65 -16.30 20.43 6.28
C GLU A 65 -16.84 19.32 7.18
N PHE A 66 -15.94 18.53 7.75
CA PHE A 66 -16.29 17.47 8.68
C PHE A 66 -15.98 17.90 10.11
N LYS A 67 -16.92 17.60 11.01
CA LYS A 67 -16.69 17.73 12.45
C LYS A 67 -15.95 16.49 12.97
N ASN A 68 -15.33 16.63 14.13
CA ASN A 68 -14.72 15.54 14.89
C ASN A 68 -13.43 14.94 14.28
N GLU A 69 -12.74 15.67 13.40
CA GLU A 69 -11.38 15.32 13.00
C GLU A 69 -10.39 15.60 14.16
N LEU A 70 -9.28 14.86 14.23
CA LEU A 70 -8.22 15.08 15.21
C LEU A 70 -7.64 16.48 15.00
N SER A 71 -7.57 17.25 16.07
CA SER A 71 -6.86 18.52 16.13
C SER A 71 -5.35 18.33 15.90
N THR A 72 -4.63 19.43 15.67
CA THR A 72 -3.16 19.41 15.53
C THR A 72 -2.49 18.83 16.78
N GLU A 73 -2.98 19.18 17.98
CA GLU A 73 -2.42 18.70 19.25
C GLU A 73 -2.68 17.21 19.48
N GLU A 74 -3.90 16.72 19.16
CA GLU A 74 -4.18 15.29 19.18
C GLU A 74 -3.32 14.53 18.15
N GLY A 75 -3.06 15.14 16.99
CA GLY A 75 -2.14 14.63 15.97
C GLY A 75 -0.71 14.49 16.47
N LYS A 76 -0.18 15.50 17.18
CA LYS A 76 1.14 15.45 17.82
C LYS A 76 1.20 14.36 18.89
N ALA A 77 0.17 14.23 19.73
CA ALA A 77 0.09 13.19 20.74
C ALA A 77 0.11 11.77 20.11
N LEU A 78 -0.61 11.58 19.00
CA LEU A 78 -0.54 10.33 18.21
C LEU A 78 0.88 10.08 17.69
N ILE A 79 1.55 11.10 17.14
CA ILE A 79 2.92 10.98 16.64
C ILE A 79 3.88 10.59 17.76
N ASP A 80 3.75 11.18 18.94
CA ASP A 80 4.58 10.88 20.11
C ASP A 80 4.45 9.41 20.53
N ASP A 81 3.23 8.90 20.63
CA ASP A 81 2.98 7.49 20.95
C ASP A 81 3.55 6.55 19.88
N LEU A 82 3.33 6.84 18.59
CA LEU A 82 3.86 6.02 17.50
C LEU A 82 5.38 5.98 17.46
N ALA A 83 6.02 7.13 17.69
CA ALA A 83 7.48 7.21 17.76
C ALA A 83 8.02 6.42 18.95
N ALA A 84 7.40 6.54 20.14
CA ALA A 84 7.75 5.78 21.32
C ALA A 84 7.54 4.26 21.12
N PHE A 85 6.45 3.88 20.45
CA PHE A 85 6.15 2.50 20.08
C PHE A 85 7.17 1.92 19.09
N GLY A 86 7.85 2.77 18.34
CA GLY A 86 8.86 2.40 17.35
C GLY A 86 8.33 2.21 15.93
N SER A 87 7.17 2.79 15.61
CA SER A 87 6.65 2.81 14.24
C SER A 87 7.63 3.54 13.31
N PRO A 88 8.12 2.89 12.23
CA PRO A 88 9.19 3.45 11.41
C PRO A 88 8.72 4.55 10.45
N VAL A 89 7.44 4.55 10.10
CA VAL A 89 6.87 5.40 9.05
C VAL A 89 5.46 5.84 9.46
N MET A 90 5.20 7.13 9.31
CA MET A 90 3.86 7.70 9.27
C MET A 90 3.53 8.10 7.83
N LEU A 91 2.49 7.48 7.27
CA LEU A 91 1.95 7.83 5.96
C LEU A 91 0.72 8.73 6.15
N PHE A 92 0.87 10.02 5.85
CA PHE A 92 -0.24 10.97 5.83
C PHE A 92 -1.10 10.72 4.59
N SER A 93 -2.38 10.41 4.80
CA SER A 93 -3.38 10.13 3.76
C SER A 93 -4.75 10.67 4.19
N GLY A 94 -5.86 10.07 3.73
CA GLY A 94 -7.23 10.48 4.02
C GLY A 94 -8.04 10.69 2.75
N GLY A 95 -9.01 11.60 2.81
CA GLY A 95 -9.64 12.13 1.61
C GLY A 95 -8.59 12.78 0.70
N GLU A 96 -8.09 13.96 1.10
CA GLU A 96 -6.91 14.58 0.53
C GLU A 96 -6.11 15.28 1.65
N PRO A 97 -4.94 14.76 2.05
CA PRO A 97 -4.19 15.33 3.17
C PRO A 97 -3.77 16.79 2.92
N THR A 98 -3.51 17.19 1.67
CA THR A 98 -3.07 18.57 1.36
C THR A 98 -4.14 19.65 1.59
N ILE A 99 -5.38 19.25 1.86
CA ILE A 99 -6.44 20.18 2.31
C ILE A 99 -6.20 20.66 3.75
N ARG A 100 -5.54 19.84 4.58
CA ARG A 100 -5.22 20.22 5.96
C ARG A 100 -4.03 21.17 6.00
N LYS A 101 -4.27 22.37 6.52
CA LYS A 101 -3.27 23.44 6.63
C LYS A 101 -2.11 23.08 7.57
N ASP A 102 -2.35 22.22 8.55
CA ASP A 102 -1.37 21.75 9.54
C ASP A 102 -0.57 20.51 9.09
N LEU A 103 -0.78 20.01 7.87
CA LEU A 103 -0.03 18.87 7.33
C LEU A 103 1.50 19.09 7.36
N PRO A 104 2.06 20.22 6.89
CA PRO A 104 3.51 20.43 6.95
C PRO A 104 4.05 20.43 8.38
N GLU A 105 3.30 20.99 9.34
CA GLU A 105 3.67 21.02 10.76
C GLU A 105 3.71 19.60 11.35
N LEU A 106 2.66 18.80 11.14
CA LEU A 106 2.57 17.43 11.62
C LEU A 106 3.64 16.53 10.99
N ALA A 107 3.92 16.71 9.70
CA ALA A 107 4.97 15.97 9.00
C ALA A 107 6.37 16.33 9.51
N ALA A 108 6.63 17.60 9.82
CA ALA A 108 7.87 18.03 10.45
C ALA A 108 8.02 17.44 11.86
N TYR A 109 6.94 17.48 12.65
CA TYR A 109 6.93 16.92 14.01
C TYR A 109 7.20 15.40 14.01
N ALA A 110 6.58 14.64 13.11
CA ALA A 110 6.87 13.21 12.96
C ALA A 110 8.35 12.94 12.66
N ARG A 111 8.99 13.79 11.85
CA ARG A 111 10.42 13.68 11.57
C ARG A 111 11.30 14.03 12.75
N GLU A 112 10.96 15.08 13.50
CA GLU A 112 11.66 15.45 14.73
C GLU A 112 11.66 14.30 15.74
N LYS A 113 10.55 13.56 15.82
CA LYS A 113 10.42 12.35 16.65
C LYS A 113 11.11 11.10 16.07
N GLY A 114 11.85 11.23 14.97
CA GLY A 114 12.64 10.16 14.38
C GLY A 114 11.86 9.22 13.46
N MET A 115 10.60 9.53 13.14
CA MET A 115 9.83 8.76 12.15
C MET A 115 10.09 9.25 10.73
N ARG A 116 9.81 8.41 9.75
CA ARG A 116 9.77 8.82 8.34
C ARG A 116 8.37 9.35 8.02
N ALA A 117 8.29 10.61 7.61
CA ALA A 117 7.07 11.20 7.05
C ALA A 117 6.98 10.93 5.55
N VAL A 118 5.80 10.46 5.13
CA VAL A 118 5.44 10.18 3.73
C VAL A 118 4.03 10.70 3.47
N ILE A 119 3.76 11.19 2.26
CA ILE A 119 2.43 11.64 1.85
C ILE A 119 1.85 10.72 0.77
N SER A 120 0.55 10.43 0.86
CA SER A 120 -0.26 9.89 -0.23
C SER A 120 -1.36 10.88 -0.59
N THR A 121 -1.30 11.45 -1.79
CA THR A 121 -2.12 12.58 -2.24
C THR A 121 -2.61 12.35 -3.66
N ASN A 122 -3.70 13.02 -4.05
CA ASN A 122 -4.12 13.14 -5.44
C ASN A 122 -3.25 14.11 -6.25
N GLY A 123 -2.40 14.91 -5.59
CA GLY A 123 -1.42 15.81 -6.21
C GLY A 123 -2.00 17.12 -6.78
N THR A 124 -3.31 17.24 -6.90
CA THR A 124 -3.96 18.34 -7.65
C THR A 124 -3.83 19.71 -6.98
N LEU A 125 -3.57 19.75 -5.67
CA LEU A 125 -3.42 20.96 -4.86
C LEU A 125 -1.96 21.32 -4.56
N ILE A 126 -0.99 20.56 -5.10
CA ILE A 126 0.42 20.86 -4.87
C ILE A 126 0.85 21.97 -5.85
N ASP A 127 0.80 23.20 -5.38
CA ASP A 127 1.45 24.34 -6.04
C ASP A 127 2.94 24.43 -5.65
N LYS A 128 3.62 25.45 -6.17
CA LYS A 128 5.06 25.68 -5.92
C LYS A 128 5.35 26.00 -4.46
N ASP A 129 4.47 26.77 -3.81
CA ASP A 129 4.65 27.17 -2.41
C ASP A 129 4.50 25.96 -1.47
N LEU A 130 3.50 25.11 -1.72
CA LEU A 130 3.33 23.87 -0.98
C LEU A 130 4.49 22.92 -1.25
N ALA A 131 4.92 22.73 -2.50
CA ALA A 131 6.08 21.89 -2.82
C ALA A 131 7.33 22.33 -2.06
N LYS A 132 7.61 23.65 -2.02
CA LYS A 132 8.73 24.19 -1.25
C LYS A 132 8.60 23.91 0.25
N LYS A 133 7.42 24.12 0.84
CA LYS A 133 7.17 23.77 2.26
C LYS A 133 7.39 22.27 2.53
N LEU A 134 6.90 21.41 1.64
CA LEU A 134 7.08 19.96 1.76
C LEU A 134 8.56 19.55 1.65
N LYS A 135 9.35 20.27 0.86
CA LYS A 135 10.81 20.11 0.78
C LYS A 135 11.50 20.54 2.06
N GLU A 136 11.12 21.68 2.63
CA GLU A 136 11.67 22.22 3.90
C GLU A 136 11.40 21.27 5.08
N VAL A 137 10.22 20.64 5.13
CA VAL A 137 9.91 19.54 6.07
C VAL A 137 10.89 18.36 5.89
N GLY A 138 11.46 18.20 4.70
CA GLY A 138 12.35 17.11 4.33
C GLY A 138 11.61 15.79 4.21
N LEU A 139 10.46 15.81 3.54
CA LEU A 139 9.74 14.59 3.18
C LEU A 139 10.63 13.63 2.39
N SER A 140 10.49 12.35 2.73
CA SER A 140 11.24 11.30 2.06
C SER A 140 10.66 10.93 0.68
N TYR A 141 9.34 11.06 0.52
CA TYR A 141 8.60 10.61 -0.65
C TYR A 141 7.18 11.19 -0.68
N VAL A 142 6.69 11.53 -1.87
CA VAL A 142 5.29 11.90 -2.15
C VAL A 142 4.70 10.92 -3.18
N GLY A 143 3.68 10.17 -2.78
CA GLY A 143 2.93 9.28 -3.67
C GLY A 143 1.72 9.99 -4.27
N ILE A 144 1.73 10.18 -5.58
CA ILE A 144 0.68 10.86 -6.34
C ILE A 144 -0.23 9.82 -6.99
N SER A 145 -1.52 9.99 -6.76
CA SER A 145 -2.54 9.03 -7.19
C SER A 145 -2.97 9.33 -8.62
N LEU A 146 -2.68 8.42 -9.56
CA LEU A 146 -2.95 8.56 -10.99
C LEU A 146 -3.36 7.19 -11.55
N ASP A 147 -4.64 7.04 -11.94
CA ASP A 147 -5.27 5.75 -12.26
C ASP A 147 -5.52 5.54 -13.76
N GLY A 148 -4.72 6.17 -14.62
CA GLY A 148 -4.85 6.05 -16.07
C GLY A 148 -4.26 7.25 -16.79
N ILE A 149 -4.30 7.24 -18.12
CA ILE A 149 -3.89 8.37 -18.92
C ILE A 149 -5.08 9.30 -19.14
N ARG A 150 -4.92 10.56 -18.73
CA ARG A 150 -5.83 11.68 -19.02
C ARG A 150 -7.31 11.33 -18.85
N GLU A 151 -8.01 10.96 -19.92
CA GLU A 151 -9.44 10.65 -19.90
C GLU A 151 -9.78 9.52 -18.92
N THR A 152 -9.02 8.42 -18.95
CA THR A 152 -9.23 7.29 -18.03
C THR A 152 -9.09 7.74 -16.57
N ASN A 153 -8.04 8.51 -16.28
CA ASN A 153 -7.82 9.04 -14.93
C ASN A 153 -8.92 10.00 -14.50
N ASP A 154 -9.26 10.98 -15.34
CA ASP A 154 -10.24 12.03 -15.01
C ASP A 154 -11.62 11.42 -14.74
N LYS A 155 -12.02 10.45 -15.57
CA LYS A 155 -13.26 9.68 -15.36
C LYS A 155 -13.22 8.91 -14.05
N PHE A 156 -12.13 8.17 -13.79
CA PHE A 156 -12.05 7.30 -12.61
C PHE A 156 -11.87 8.08 -11.29
N ARG A 157 -11.18 9.23 -11.35
CA ARG A 157 -10.97 10.17 -10.24
C ARG A 157 -12.14 11.16 -10.06
N GLY A 158 -13.06 11.22 -11.02
CA GLY A 158 -14.31 11.98 -10.92
C GLY A 158 -14.13 13.50 -11.05
N MET A 159 -13.11 13.95 -11.78
CA MET A 159 -12.87 15.36 -12.06
C MET A 159 -12.13 15.54 -13.40
N SER A 160 -12.70 16.35 -14.30
CA SER A 160 -12.02 16.76 -15.53
C SER A 160 -10.79 17.61 -15.21
N GLY A 161 -9.67 17.33 -15.88
CA GLY A 161 -8.38 17.98 -15.65
C GLY A 161 -7.60 17.44 -14.44
N ALA A 162 -8.06 16.36 -13.79
CA ALA A 162 -7.37 15.78 -12.65
C ALA A 162 -5.98 15.26 -13.01
N PHE A 163 -5.82 14.67 -14.19
CA PHE A 163 -4.54 14.16 -14.69
C PHE A 163 -3.51 15.29 -14.85
N ASP A 164 -3.89 16.38 -15.52
CA ASP A 164 -2.98 17.51 -15.70
C ASP A 164 -2.67 18.21 -14.39
N ALA A 165 -3.65 18.30 -13.48
CA ALA A 165 -3.43 18.87 -12.15
C ALA A 165 -2.47 18.01 -11.32
N ALA A 166 -2.62 16.69 -11.35
CA ALA A 166 -1.71 15.76 -10.68
C ALA A 166 -0.29 15.82 -11.26
N LEU A 167 -0.15 15.92 -12.60
CA LEU A 167 1.15 16.10 -13.24
C LEU A 167 1.80 17.44 -12.89
N ARG A 168 1.05 18.54 -12.84
CA ARG A 168 1.60 19.81 -12.35
C ARG A 168 2.11 19.71 -10.92
N GLY A 169 1.36 19.06 -10.03
CA GLY A 169 1.80 18.82 -8.65
C GLY A 169 3.05 17.94 -8.57
N LEU A 170 3.14 16.95 -9.45
CA LEU A 170 4.33 16.11 -9.63
C LEU A 170 5.54 16.93 -10.04
N HIS A 171 5.40 17.78 -11.06
CA HIS A 171 6.48 18.65 -11.54
C HIS A 171 6.93 19.63 -10.47
N ASN A 172 6.00 20.27 -9.76
CA ASN A 172 6.33 21.17 -8.64
C ASN A 172 7.16 20.45 -7.56
N CYS A 173 6.81 19.20 -7.22
CA CYS A 173 7.61 18.40 -6.29
C CYS A 173 9.02 18.08 -6.84
N GLN A 174 9.11 17.72 -8.12
CA GLN A 174 10.40 17.41 -8.76
C GLN A 174 11.32 18.63 -8.87
N GLU A 175 10.77 19.81 -9.19
CA GLU A 175 11.52 21.09 -9.22
C GLU A 175 12.21 21.37 -7.87
N GLU A 176 11.54 21.04 -6.76
CA GLU A 176 12.10 21.16 -5.40
C GLU A 176 12.99 19.96 -4.98
N GLY A 177 13.20 18.99 -5.86
CA GLY A 177 13.99 17.79 -5.61
C GLY A 177 13.36 16.85 -4.58
N ILE A 178 12.03 16.77 -4.52
CA ILE A 178 11.29 15.78 -3.75
C ILE A 178 11.14 14.51 -4.58
N LYS A 179 11.39 13.34 -3.98
CA LYS A 179 11.13 12.06 -4.65
C LYS A 179 9.64 11.83 -4.77
N VAL A 180 9.16 11.70 -6.00
CA VAL A 180 7.76 11.40 -6.34
C VAL A 180 7.60 9.95 -6.79
N GLY A 181 6.38 9.44 -6.72
CA GLY A 181 6.02 8.19 -7.38
C GLY A 181 4.54 8.06 -7.58
N LEU A 182 4.13 7.15 -8.46
CA LEU A 182 2.72 6.97 -8.80
C LEU A 182 2.06 5.90 -7.93
N ARG A 183 0.76 6.08 -7.69
CA ARG A 183 -0.15 5.06 -7.16
C ARG A 183 -1.27 4.86 -8.15
N PHE A 184 -1.42 3.62 -8.60
CA PHE A 184 -2.36 3.21 -9.64
C PHE A 184 -3.20 2.04 -9.13
N THR A 185 -4.52 2.14 -9.12
CA THR A 185 -5.43 1.05 -8.74
C THR A 185 -5.94 0.34 -9.98
N ILE A 186 -5.49 -0.90 -10.17
CA ILE A 186 -5.85 -1.72 -11.34
C ILE A 186 -7.34 -2.10 -11.28
N ASN A 187 -8.03 -1.93 -12.40
CA ASN A 187 -9.39 -2.37 -12.63
C ASN A 187 -9.66 -2.56 -14.14
N LYS A 188 -10.83 -3.09 -14.49
CA LYS A 188 -11.23 -3.34 -15.88
C LYS A 188 -11.20 -2.10 -16.78
N GLN A 189 -11.45 -0.92 -16.23
CA GLN A 189 -11.53 0.33 -16.99
C GLN A 189 -10.15 0.89 -17.35
N ASN A 190 -9.11 0.58 -16.57
CA ASN A 190 -7.79 1.19 -16.73
C ASN A 190 -6.63 0.21 -16.97
N VAL A 191 -6.85 -1.11 -16.89
CA VAL A 191 -5.76 -2.10 -17.10
C VAL A 191 -5.04 -1.94 -18.45
N LYS A 192 -5.75 -1.44 -19.47
CA LYS A 192 -5.18 -1.16 -20.80
C LYS A 192 -4.19 0.00 -20.81
N ASP A 193 -4.22 0.86 -19.79
CA ASP A 193 -3.33 2.02 -19.68
C ASP A 193 -1.98 1.67 -19.05
N ILE A 194 -1.82 0.47 -18.46
CA ILE A 194 -0.57 0.04 -17.81
C ILE A 194 0.66 0.30 -18.70
N PRO A 195 0.71 -0.09 -19.99
CA PRO A 195 1.84 0.21 -20.87
C PRO A 195 2.17 1.71 -20.94
N ALA A 196 1.16 2.57 -21.10
CA ALA A 196 1.35 4.00 -21.22
C ALA A 196 1.74 4.66 -19.89
N ILE A 197 1.34 4.06 -18.75
CA ILE A 197 1.83 4.47 -17.43
C ILE A 197 3.33 4.21 -17.31
N PHE A 198 3.85 3.08 -17.80
CA PHE A 198 5.29 2.83 -17.85
C PHE A 198 6.02 3.85 -18.74
N ASP A 199 5.46 4.18 -19.91
CA ASP A 199 6.01 5.22 -20.79
C ASP A 199 6.04 6.59 -20.09
N LEU A 200 5.01 6.91 -19.29
CA LEU A 200 4.95 8.12 -18.48
C LEU A 200 6.05 8.14 -17.40
N LEU A 201 6.39 7.00 -16.80
CA LEU A 201 7.48 6.94 -15.81
C LEU A 201 8.82 7.37 -16.42
N GLU A 202 9.15 6.86 -17.61
CA GLU A 202 10.38 7.23 -18.33
C GLU A 202 10.34 8.72 -18.70
N LYS A 203 9.24 9.15 -19.35
CA LYS A 203 9.09 10.52 -19.87
C LYS A 203 9.20 11.57 -18.77
N GLU A 204 8.55 11.34 -17.64
CA GLU A 204 8.47 12.29 -16.52
C GLU A 204 9.52 12.01 -15.44
N ASN A 205 10.48 11.10 -15.69
CA ASN A 205 11.55 10.71 -14.76
C ASN A 205 11.03 10.34 -13.36
N ILE A 206 10.00 9.49 -13.32
CA ILE A 206 9.35 9.06 -12.07
C ILE A 206 9.98 7.74 -11.61
N PRO A 207 10.72 7.72 -10.48
CA PRO A 207 11.54 6.58 -10.08
C PRO A 207 10.76 5.45 -9.40
N ARG A 208 9.43 5.59 -9.22
CA ARG A 208 8.65 4.66 -8.39
C ARG A 208 7.18 4.60 -8.79
N ILE A 209 6.62 3.39 -8.80
CA ILE A 209 5.18 3.16 -8.95
C ILE A 209 4.70 2.00 -8.07
N CYS A 210 3.50 2.17 -7.51
CA CYS A 210 2.76 1.12 -6.80
C CYS A 210 1.46 0.82 -7.57
N PHE A 211 1.33 -0.41 -8.06
CA PHE A 211 0.11 -0.95 -8.64
C PHE A 211 -0.72 -1.65 -7.55
N TYR A 212 -1.83 -1.04 -7.15
CA TYR A 212 -2.78 -1.58 -6.20
C TYR A 212 -3.76 -2.50 -6.92
N HIS A 213 -3.94 -3.71 -6.40
CA HIS A 213 -5.10 -4.53 -6.76
C HIS A 213 -6.34 -3.94 -6.08
N LEU A 214 -7.50 -3.99 -6.75
CA LEU A 214 -8.71 -3.36 -6.23
C LEU A 214 -9.15 -3.99 -4.90
N VAL A 215 -9.60 -3.14 -3.97
CA VAL A 215 -10.18 -3.53 -2.70
C VAL A 215 -11.56 -2.89 -2.57
N TYR A 216 -12.54 -3.68 -2.15
CA TYR A 216 -13.95 -3.28 -2.15
C TYR A 216 -14.31 -2.56 -0.85
N ALA A 217 -13.91 -1.30 -0.74
CA ALA A 217 -14.18 -0.48 0.43
C ALA A 217 -14.76 0.88 0.04
N GLY A 218 -15.50 1.50 0.95
CA GLY A 218 -16.03 2.85 0.76
C GLY A 218 -16.95 2.96 -0.46
N ARG A 219 -16.65 3.85 -1.41
CA ARG A 219 -17.38 3.96 -2.68
C ARG A 219 -17.10 2.78 -3.60
N GLY A 220 -15.93 2.16 -3.45
CA GLY A 220 -15.52 0.96 -4.19
C GLY A 220 -16.19 -0.34 -3.70
N SER A 221 -17.04 -0.30 -2.67
CA SER A 221 -17.68 -1.51 -2.13
C SER A 221 -18.55 -2.27 -3.15
N LYS A 222 -19.05 -1.58 -4.17
CA LYS A 222 -19.85 -2.17 -5.26
C LYS A 222 -19.04 -2.47 -6.52
N MET A 223 -17.72 -2.35 -6.46
CA MET A 223 -16.84 -2.49 -7.62
C MET A 223 -16.24 -3.89 -7.77
N VAL A 224 -16.82 -4.91 -7.12
CA VAL A 224 -16.39 -6.31 -7.29
C VAL A 224 -16.41 -6.69 -8.77
N ASP A 225 -17.45 -6.28 -9.50
CA ASP A 225 -17.60 -6.56 -10.94
C ASP A 225 -16.64 -5.74 -11.82
N GLU A 226 -16.02 -4.69 -11.29
CA GLU A 226 -15.01 -3.87 -11.97
C GLU A 226 -13.58 -4.38 -11.73
N ASP A 227 -13.40 -5.34 -10.82
CA ASP A 227 -12.13 -6.01 -10.63
C ASP A 227 -11.79 -6.89 -11.83
N LEU A 228 -10.51 -7.18 -12.01
CA LEU A 228 -10.05 -8.06 -13.08
C LEU A 228 -10.49 -9.50 -12.82
N SER A 229 -10.71 -10.24 -13.91
CA SER A 229 -10.78 -11.70 -13.82
C SER A 229 -9.43 -12.25 -13.35
N LEU A 230 -9.39 -13.44 -12.75
CA LEU A 230 -8.13 -14.06 -12.32
C LEU A 230 -7.12 -14.21 -13.47
N GLU A 231 -7.62 -14.49 -14.67
CA GLU A 231 -6.79 -14.58 -15.87
C GLU A 231 -6.21 -13.21 -16.26
N ASP A 232 -7.03 -12.16 -16.22
CA ASP A 232 -6.58 -10.80 -16.53
C ASP A 232 -5.65 -10.22 -15.46
N SER A 233 -5.85 -10.55 -14.18
CA SER A 233 -4.90 -10.23 -13.11
C SER A 233 -3.53 -10.85 -13.41
N ARG A 234 -3.51 -12.14 -13.81
CA ARG A 234 -2.27 -12.82 -14.19
C ARG A 234 -1.60 -12.17 -15.40
N LYS A 235 -2.37 -11.80 -16.43
CA LYS A 235 -1.86 -11.06 -17.61
C LYS A 235 -1.29 -9.70 -17.22
N ALA A 236 -1.98 -8.95 -16.37
CA ALA A 236 -1.53 -7.65 -15.88
C ALA A 236 -0.22 -7.76 -15.11
N VAL A 237 -0.09 -8.73 -14.20
CA VAL A 237 1.17 -8.96 -13.45
C VAL A 237 2.31 -9.36 -14.39
N ASN A 238 2.07 -10.24 -15.38
CA ASN A 238 3.08 -10.56 -16.39
C ASN A 238 3.54 -9.32 -17.16
N LEU A 239 2.60 -8.47 -17.58
CA LEU A 239 2.91 -7.22 -18.28
C LEU A 239 3.71 -6.27 -17.39
N ILE A 240 3.33 -6.11 -16.12
CA ILE A 240 4.08 -5.29 -15.16
C ILE A 240 5.51 -5.82 -14.99
N MET A 241 5.70 -7.13 -14.85
CA MET A 241 7.02 -7.76 -14.76
C MET A 241 7.87 -7.50 -16.02
N GLN A 242 7.28 -7.70 -17.20
CA GLN A 242 7.94 -7.46 -18.48
C GLN A 242 8.37 -6.00 -18.61
N ARG A 243 7.44 -5.05 -18.46
CA ARG A 243 7.73 -3.61 -18.58
C ARG A 243 8.75 -3.15 -17.54
N THR A 244 8.74 -3.73 -16.33
CA THR A 244 9.76 -3.45 -15.30
C THR A 244 11.15 -3.88 -15.77
N ARG A 245 11.30 -5.08 -16.34
CA ARG A 245 12.58 -5.56 -16.89
C ARG A 245 13.06 -4.66 -18.02
N GLU A 246 12.19 -4.29 -18.96
CA GLU A 246 12.51 -3.39 -20.07
C GLU A 246 13.04 -2.03 -19.57
N LEU A 247 12.42 -1.44 -18.53
CA LEU A 247 12.92 -0.21 -17.92
C LEU A 247 14.34 -0.36 -17.38
N HIS A 248 14.63 -1.47 -16.69
CA HIS A 248 15.94 -1.72 -16.10
C HIS A 248 17.00 -1.95 -17.18
N GLU A 249 16.67 -2.67 -18.24
CA GLU A 249 17.55 -2.89 -19.40
C GLU A 249 17.89 -1.60 -20.16
N LYS A 250 16.95 -0.64 -20.20
CA LYS A 250 17.18 0.71 -20.73
C LYS A 250 17.99 1.63 -19.80
N GLY A 251 18.36 1.17 -18.61
CA GLY A 251 19.09 1.98 -17.62
C GLY A 251 18.21 2.91 -16.79
N PHE A 252 16.89 2.68 -16.75
CA PHE A 252 15.94 3.39 -15.89
C PHE A 252 15.38 2.46 -14.79
N PRO A 253 16.14 2.20 -13.70
CA PRO A 253 15.78 1.19 -12.72
C PRO A 253 14.68 1.67 -11.74
N ALA A 254 13.46 1.90 -12.24
CA ALA A 254 12.33 2.31 -11.43
C ALA A 254 11.94 1.24 -10.38
N GLU A 255 11.57 1.69 -9.18
CA GLU A 255 11.01 0.82 -8.15
C GLU A 255 9.53 0.54 -8.44
N VAL A 256 9.27 -0.63 -9.02
CA VAL A 256 7.91 -1.11 -9.31
C VAL A 256 7.45 -2.10 -8.24
N LEU A 257 6.24 -1.90 -7.72
CA LEU A 257 5.60 -2.76 -6.72
C LEU A 257 4.15 -3.08 -7.10
N THR A 258 3.66 -4.24 -6.66
CA THR A 258 2.23 -4.53 -6.55
C THR A 258 1.78 -4.53 -5.08
N VAL A 259 0.53 -4.16 -4.84
CA VAL A 259 -0.02 -3.94 -3.49
C VAL A 259 -1.39 -4.60 -3.36
N ASP A 260 -1.70 -5.10 -2.17
CA ASP A 260 -2.98 -5.73 -1.82
C ASP A 260 -3.32 -7.03 -2.57
N ASN A 261 -2.36 -7.67 -3.25
CA ASN A 261 -2.45 -9.07 -3.66
C ASN A 261 -1.09 -9.78 -3.44
N HIS A 262 -0.98 -10.54 -2.36
CA HIS A 262 0.29 -11.16 -1.96
C HIS A 262 0.56 -12.49 -2.68
N CYS A 263 -0.40 -13.01 -3.45
CA CYS A 263 -0.15 -14.17 -4.32
C CYS A 263 0.81 -13.84 -5.49
N ASP A 264 0.99 -12.55 -5.80
CA ASP A 264 2.00 -12.05 -6.74
C ASP A 264 3.41 -12.52 -6.37
N GLY A 265 3.75 -12.60 -5.07
CA GLY A 265 5.05 -13.08 -4.60
C GLY A 265 5.35 -14.53 -5.03
N PRO A 266 4.56 -15.52 -4.59
CA PRO A 266 4.65 -16.89 -5.07
C PRO A 266 4.59 -17.03 -6.60
N TYR A 267 3.78 -16.21 -7.28
CA TYR A 267 3.70 -16.24 -8.73
C TYR A 267 5.04 -15.84 -9.40
N ILE A 268 5.68 -14.77 -8.91
CA ILE A 268 7.00 -14.35 -9.37
C ILE A 268 8.04 -15.44 -9.09
N TYR A 269 8.01 -16.06 -7.90
CA TYR A 269 8.88 -17.19 -7.57
C TYR A 269 8.71 -18.34 -8.57
N LEU A 270 7.48 -18.76 -8.87
CA LEU A 270 7.19 -19.87 -9.80
C LEU A 270 7.64 -19.57 -11.23
N LYS A 271 7.56 -18.31 -11.66
CA LYS A 271 8.11 -17.85 -12.94
C LYS A 271 9.62 -17.89 -12.93
N MET A 272 10.24 -17.30 -11.90
CA MET A 272 11.70 -17.26 -11.78
C MET A 272 12.30 -18.66 -11.65
N LEU A 273 11.62 -19.61 -11.02
CA LEU A 273 12.09 -21.00 -10.93
C LEU A 273 12.30 -21.64 -12.31
N LYS A 274 11.54 -21.22 -13.32
CA LYS A 274 11.68 -21.68 -14.71
C LYS A 274 12.77 -20.91 -15.48
N GLU A 275 13.00 -19.65 -15.13
CA GLU A 275 13.93 -18.75 -15.83
C GLU A 275 15.36 -18.79 -15.26
N ASN A 276 15.48 -18.72 -13.93
CA ASN A 276 16.72 -18.71 -13.17
C ASN A 276 16.48 -19.29 -11.76
N PRO A 277 16.74 -20.60 -11.54
CA PRO A 277 16.54 -21.26 -10.26
C PRO A 277 17.33 -20.68 -9.08
N GLU A 278 18.54 -20.15 -9.32
CA GLU A 278 19.36 -19.52 -8.27
C GLU A 278 18.67 -18.25 -7.75
N ARG A 279 18.23 -17.39 -8.67
CA ARG A 279 17.47 -16.19 -8.28
C ARG A 279 16.13 -16.55 -7.62
N ALA A 280 15.49 -17.64 -8.04
CA ALA A 280 14.26 -18.10 -7.40
C ALA A 280 14.48 -18.44 -5.91
N ALA A 281 15.61 -19.06 -5.56
CA ALA A 281 15.94 -19.36 -4.17
C ALA A 281 16.07 -18.07 -3.33
N GLU A 282 16.74 -17.05 -3.85
CA GLU A 282 16.85 -15.74 -3.18
C GLU A 282 15.49 -15.05 -3.04
N ILE A 283 14.65 -15.10 -4.08
CA ILE A 283 13.28 -14.58 -4.02
C ILE A 283 12.50 -15.26 -2.90
N PHE A 284 12.60 -16.59 -2.76
CA PHE A 284 11.91 -17.31 -1.72
C PHE A 284 12.38 -16.90 -0.31
N GLU A 285 13.68 -16.65 -0.13
CA GLU A 285 14.22 -16.12 1.12
C GLU A 285 13.66 -14.72 1.43
N LEU A 286 13.67 -13.81 0.44
CA LEU A 286 13.11 -12.46 0.58
C LEU A 286 11.61 -12.49 0.91
N LEU A 287 10.85 -13.37 0.26
CA LEU A 287 9.42 -13.58 0.54
C LEU A 287 9.20 -14.14 1.94
N SER A 288 10.05 -15.05 2.41
CA SER A 288 10.01 -15.60 3.76
C SER A 288 10.31 -14.55 4.83
N MET A 289 11.19 -13.58 4.54
CA MET A 289 11.39 -12.41 5.40
C MET A 289 10.19 -11.44 5.37
N ASN A 290 9.53 -11.32 4.21
CA ASN A 290 8.38 -10.45 4.02
C ASN A 290 7.14 -10.94 4.77
N GLN A 291 6.86 -12.24 4.71
CA GLN A 291 5.73 -12.92 5.36
C GLN A 291 4.35 -12.46 4.84
N GLY A 292 4.27 -11.90 3.63
CA GLY A 292 3.00 -11.60 2.97
C GLY A 292 2.19 -10.48 3.61
N ASN A 293 0.85 -10.62 3.58
CA ASN A 293 -0.04 -9.57 4.09
C ASN A 293 0.24 -9.27 5.57
N SER A 294 0.30 -7.98 5.90
CA SER A 294 0.68 -7.51 7.24
C SER A 294 -0.42 -6.72 7.94
N SER A 295 -1.67 -6.70 7.44
CA SER A 295 -2.79 -5.97 8.06
C SER A 295 -3.00 -6.44 9.50
N GLY A 296 -3.00 -5.54 10.49
CA GLY A 296 -3.06 -5.92 11.91
C GLY A 296 -1.75 -6.48 12.49
N ILE A 297 -0.65 -6.45 11.72
CA ILE A 297 0.68 -6.90 12.14
C ILE A 297 1.69 -5.76 11.93
N GLY A 298 2.13 -5.57 10.68
CA GLY A 298 3.16 -4.60 10.26
C GLY A 298 2.61 -3.40 9.47
N ILE A 299 1.30 -3.30 9.31
CA ILE A 299 0.60 -2.10 8.85
C ILE A 299 -0.63 -1.88 9.73
N GLY A 300 -0.93 -0.62 10.02
CA GLY A 300 -2.13 -0.19 10.72
C GLY A 300 -2.63 1.15 10.18
N CYS A 301 -3.85 1.53 10.54
CA CYS A 301 -4.43 2.80 10.14
C CYS A 301 -5.10 3.51 11.32
N VAL A 302 -4.94 4.84 11.37
CA VAL A 302 -5.72 5.72 12.24
C VAL A 302 -6.61 6.60 11.36
N SER A 303 -7.88 6.68 11.70
CA SER A 303 -8.86 7.51 11.01
C SER A 303 -8.80 8.96 11.49
N TRP A 304 -9.38 9.84 10.70
CA TRP A 304 -9.55 11.27 10.99
C TRP A 304 -10.14 11.53 12.37
N ASP A 305 -10.98 10.64 12.92
CA ASP A 305 -11.65 10.76 14.22
C ASP A 305 -10.91 10.05 15.36
N GLY A 306 -9.73 9.49 15.07
CA GLY A 306 -8.92 8.75 16.01
C GLY A 306 -9.16 7.24 16.04
N SER A 307 -10.13 6.71 15.29
CA SER A 307 -10.42 5.27 15.27
C SER A 307 -9.26 4.47 14.67
N VAL A 308 -8.86 3.38 15.32
CA VAL A 308 -7.75 2.51 14.89
C VAL A 308 -8.29 1.32 14.10
N HIS A 309 -7.66 0.99 12.98
CA HIS A 309 -8.06 -0.06 12.04
C HIS A 309 -6.86 -0.90 11.60
N ALA A 310 -7.12 -2.11 11.08
CA ALA A 310 -6.09 -3.05 10.62
C ALA A 310 -5.28 -2.51 9.42
N ASP A 311 -5.94 -1.75 8.56
CA ASP A 311 -5.39 -1.04 7.42
C ASP A 311 -6.38 0.03 6.96
N GLN A 312 -6.04 0.76 5.89
CA GLN A 312 -6.82 1.87 5.36
C GLN A 312 -8.17 1.45 4.74
N PHE A 313 -8.39 0.17 4.44
CA PHE A 313 -9.60 -0.33 3.79
C PHE A 313 -10.61 -0.89 4.78
N TRP A 314 -10.16 -1.31 5.97
CA TRP A 314 -10.99 -1.90 7.02
C TRP A 314 -11.78 -0.88 7.85
N ARG A 315 -12.62 -0.09 7.17
CA ARG A 315 -13.24 1.10 7.78
C ARG A 315 -14.48 0.82 8.63
N HIS A 316 -15.07 -0.35 8.50
CA HIS A 316 -16.30 -0.74 9.21
C HIS A 316 -16.05 -1.37 10.58
N TYR A 317 -14.80 -1.69 10.93
CA TYR A 317 -14.42 -2.25 12.23
C TYR A 317 -13.28 -1.46 12.83
N SER A 318 -13.38 -1.05 14.10
CA SER A 318 -12.30 -0.36 14.81
C SER A 318 -11.91 -1.11 16.08
N PHE A 319 -10.60 -1.15 16.35
CA PHE A 319 -10.03 -1.76 17.55
C PHE A 319 -10.08 -0.83 18.78
N GLY A 320 -10.50 0.42 18.60
CA GLY A 320 -10.50 1.45 19.64
C GLY A 320 -10.19 2.83 19.08
N ASN A 321 -10.17 3.86 19.93
CA ASN A 321 -9.92 5.24 19.53
C ASN A 321 -8.73 5.84 20.30
N VAL A 322 -7.83 6.54 19.57
CA VAL A 322 -6.62 7.14 20.15
C VAL A 322 -6.88 8.28 21.15
N ARG A 323 -8.11 8.77 21.23
CA ARG A 323 -8.57 9.73 22.25
C ARG A 323 -8.82 9.07 23.61
N GLU A 324 -9.04 7.76 23.63
CA GLU A 324 -9.39 7.00 24.83
C GLU A 324 -8.19 6.23 25.39
N ARG A 325 -7.41 5.61 24.50
CA ARG A 325 -6.22 4.80 24.79
C ARG A 325 -5.16 5.07 23.74
N SER A 326 -3.88 4.89 24.05
CA SER A 326 -2.84 5.14 23.04
C SER A 326 -2.94 4.14 21.87
N PHE A 327 -2.39 4.48 20.71
CA PHE A 327 -2.33 3.53 19.58
C PHE A 327 -1.56 2.28 20.00
N SER A 328 -0.43 2.44 20.70
CA SER A 328 0.40 1.33 21.15
C SER A 328 -0.33 0.35 22.07
N GLU A 329 -1.19 0.85 22.96
CA GLU A 329 -2.06 0.03 23.81
C GLU A 329 -3.11 -0.71 22.99
N ILE A 330 -3.84 0.00 22.12
CA ILE A 330 -4.87 -0.61 21.26
C ILE A 330 -4.24 -1.67 20.34
N TRP A 331 -3.10 -1.36 19.73
CA TRP A 331 -2.43 -2.23 18.77
C TRP A 331 -1.87 -3.49 19.41
N THR A 332 -1.59 -3.49 20.71
CA THR A 332 -1.04 -4.66 21.43
C THR A 332 -2.09 -5.46 22.18
N ASP A 333 -3.30 -4.92 22.33
CA ASP A 333 -4.44 -5.57 22.97
C ASP A 333 -4.94 -6.76 22.13
N LEU A 334 -4.94 -7.95 22.72
CA LEU A 334 -5.42 -9.19 22.10
C LEU A 334 -6.78 -9.64 22.66
N SER A 335 -7.42 -8.81 23.49
CA SER A 335 -8.79 -9.10 23.95
C SER A 335 -9.82 -8.87 22.84
N ASP A 336 -9.48 -8.08 21.82
CA ASP A 336 -10.23 -7.97 20.57
C ASP A 336 -10.00 -9.20 19.69
N GLU A 337 -11.07 -9.95 19.41
CA GLU A 337 -11.01 -11.22 18.67
C GLU A 337 -10.46 -11.04 17.24
N LEU A 338 -10.78 -9.93 16.57
CA LEU A 338 -10.29 -9.68 15.22
C LEU A 338 -8.81 -9.30 15.24
N MET A 339 -8.35 -8.48 16.19
CA MET A 339 -6.93 -8.16 16.36
C MET A 339 -6.11 -9.43 16.64
N ALA A 340 -6.57 -10.25 17.59
CA ALA A 340 -5.95 -11.54 17.89
C ALA A 340 -5.96 -12.45 16.65
N GLY A 341 -7.10 -12.55 15.97
CA GLY A 341 -7.25 -13.34 14.75
C GLY A 341 -6.30 -12.89 13.63
N LEU A 342 -6.11 -11.58 13.42
CA LEU A 342 -5.22 -11.07 12.39
C LEU A 342 -3.74 -11.40 12.68
N LYS A 343 -3.33 -11.41 13.95
CA LYS A 343 -1.96 -11.80 14.34
C LYS A 343 -1.75 -13.31 14.33
N TYR A 344 -2.82 -14.09 14.54
CA TYR A 344 -2.80 -15.56 14.59
C TYR A 344 -3.72 -16.19 13.53
N ARG A 345 -3.69 -15.66 12.30
CA ARG A 345 -4.71 -15.97 11.28
C ARG A 345 -4.61 -17.37 10.65
N LYS A 346 -3.46 -18.05 10.75
CA LYS A 346 -3.21 -19.31 10.04
C LYS A 346 -4.24 -20.40 10.38
N PRO A 347 -4.45 -20.78 11.67
CA PRO A 347 -5.48 -21.75 12.02
C PRO A 347 -6.89 -21.33 11.61
N LEU A 348 -7.22 -20.04 11.73
CA LEU A 348 -8.55 -19.51 11.38
C LEU A 348 -8.83 -19.66 9.88
N ILE A 349 -7.88 -19.30 9.04
CA ILE A 349 -8.01 -19.45 7.58
C ILE A 349 -7.98 -20.92 7.18
N GLN A 350 -7.16 -21.75 7.85
CA GLN A 350 -7.14 -23.19 7.57
C GLN A 350 -8.45 -23.90 7.89
N ALA A 351 -9.18 -23.41 8.88
CA ALA A 351 -10.50 -23.94 9.24
C ALA A 351 -11.64 -23.43 8.34
N ASN A 352 -11.45 -22.31 7.62
CA ASN A 352 -12.53 -21.60 6.91
C ASN A 352 -12.33 -21.43 5.40
N GLY A 353 -11.10 -21.60 4.90
CA GLY A 353 -10.80 -21.54 3.47
C GLY A 353 -10.92 -22.91 2.79
N ASP A 354 -11.18 -22.92 1.50
CA ASP A 354 -11.08 -24.14 0.67
C ASP A 354 -9.66 -24.25 0.12
N ARG A 355 -9.20 -23.20 -0.55
CA ARG A 355 -7.92 -23.14 -1.26
C ARG A 355 -6.76 -22.82 -0.33
N CYS A 356 -6.93 -21.87 0.58
CA CYS A 356 -5.86 -21.45 1.48
C CYS A 356 -5.60 -22.48 2.58
N ALA A 357 -6.52 -23.41 2.82
CA ALA A 357 -6.41 -24.37 3.93
C ALA A 357 -5.18 -25.29 3.82
N LYS A 358 -4.84 -25.73 2.62
CA LYS A 358 -3.65 -26.56 2.36
C LYS A 358 -2.63 -25.86 1.47
N CYS A 359 -2.75 -24.55 1.27
CA CYS A 359 -1.86 -23.80 0.40
C CYS A 359 -0.43 -23.80 0.94
N LYS A 360 0.51 -24.33 0.15
CA LYS A 360 1.94 -24.38 0.51
C LYS A 360 2.61 -22.99 0.63
N TRP A 361 1.98 -21.95 0.09
CA TRP A 361 2.49 -20.57 0.11
C TRP A 361 2.01 -19.74 1.30
N PHE A 362 1.31 -20.35 2.27
CA PHE A 362 0.71 -19.61 3.37
C PHE A 362 1.73 -18.72 4.09
N ASP A 363 2.93 -19.21 4.37
CA ASP A 363 3.90 -18.49 5.19
C ASP A 363 4.57 -17.28 4.48
N VAL A 364 4.38 -17.17 3.16
CA VAL A 364 4.88 -16.04 2.34
C VAL A 364 3.78 -15.13 1.79
N CYS A 365 2.52 -15.59 1.80
CA CYS A 365 1.34 -14.83 1.35
C CYS A 365 0.49 -14.34 2.54
N ASN A 366 0.49 -15.11 3.63
CA ASN A 366 -0.23 -14.90 4.88
C ASN A 366 -1.74 -14.70 4.69
N GLY A 367 -2.33 -15.58 3.89
CA GLY A 367 -3.75 -15.54 3.54
C GLY A 367 -4.15 -14.32 2.70
N ASN A 368 -3.23 -13.53 2.17
CA ASN A 368 -3.60 -12.37 1.34
C ASN A 368 -4.53 -11.37 2.08
N PHE A 369 -5.47 -10.71 1.39
CA PHE A 369 -6.21 -9.54 1.90
C PHE A 369 -7.54 -9.93 2.55
N ARG A 370 -7.60 -9.88 3.89
CA ARG A 370 -8.71 -10.43 4.68
C ARG A 370 -9.99 -9.61 4.58
N VAL A 371 -9.90 -8.27 4.51
CA VAL A 371 -11.07 -7.41 4.29
C VAL A 371 -11.70 -7.63 2.92
N ARG A 372 -10.94 -8.08 1.92
CA ARG A 372 -11.49 -8.46 0.61
C ARG A 372 -12.25 -9.79 0.69
N ALA A 373 -11.74 -10.76 1.43
CA ALA A 373 -12.47 -12.00 1.72
C ALA A 373 -13.79 -11.71 2.46
N GLU A 374 -13.76 -10.84 3.47
CA GLU A 374 -14.94 -10.40 4.20
C GLU A 374 -15.96 -9.70 3.28
N ALA A 375 -15.50 -8.77 2.43
CA ALA A 375 -16.38 -8.03 1.55
C ALA A 375 -17.15 -8.92 0.54
N VAL A 376 -16.55 -10.03 0.10
CA VAL A 376 -17.17 -10.93 -0.89
C VAL A 376 -17.96 -12.06 -0.22
N TYR A 377 -17.43 -12.65 0.85
CA TYR A 377 -17.99 -13.86 1.46
C TYR A 377 -18.69 -13.63 2.79
N GLY A 378 -18.61 -12.42 3.36
CA GLY A 378 -19.05 -12.15 4.74
C GLY A 378 -18.22 -12.88 5.80
N ASN A 379 -17.06 -13.44 5.43
CA ASN A 379 -16.19 -14.19 6.32
C ASN A 379 -14.73 -13.76 6.13
N VAL A 380 -14.17 -13.13 7.17
CA VAL A 380 -12.78 -12.64 7.23
C VAL A 380 -11.74 -13.75 7.00
N TRP A 381 -12.08 -14.97 7.37
CA TRP A 381 -11.18 -16.13 7.34
C TRP A 381 -11.36 -17.01 6.10
N ALA A 382 -12.31 -16.67 5.21
CA ALA A 382 -12.47 -17.35 3.93
C ALA A 382 -11.26 -17.11 2.98
N ASP A 383 -11.24 -17.81 1.86
CA ASP A 383 -10.25 -17.55 0.81
C ASP A 383 -10.31 -16.10 0.33
N ASP A 384 -9.17 -15.55 -0.08
CA ASP A 384 -9.18 -14.27 -0.78
C ASP A 384 -9.60 -14.51 -2.25
N PRO A 385 -10.69 -13.88 -2.73
CA PRO A 385 -11.20 -14.11 -4.09
C PRO A 385 -10.24 -13.67 -5.19
N ALA A 386 -9.25 -12.81 -4.90
CA ALA A 386 -8.29 -12.31 -5.89
C ALA A 386 -7.05 -13.20 -6.08
N CYS A 387 -6.96 -14.33 -5.36
CA CYS A 387 -5.86 -15.27 -5.54
C CYS A 387 -5.99 -15.98 -6.90
N TYR A 388 -5.14 -15.60 -7.86
CA TYR A 388 -5.18 -16.13 -9.22
C TYR A 388 -4.26 -17.34 -9.45
N LEU A 389 -3.58 -17.85 -8.42
CA LEU A 389 -2.81 -19.10 -8.52
C LEU A 389 -3.73 -20.26 -8.88
N THR A 390 -3.25 -21.31 -9.53
CA THR A 390 -4.05 -22.53 -9.80
C THR A 390 -4.02 -23.46 -8.58
N LYS A 391 -4.87 -24.50 -8.57
CA LYS A 391 -4.85 -25.55 -7.52
C LYS A 391 -3.50 -26.27 -7.46
N GLU A 392 -2.96 -26.63 -8.62
CA GLU A 392 -1.63 -27.23 -8.76
C GLU A 392 -0.54 -26.30 -8.19
N GLU A 393 -0.56 -25.01 -8.56
CA GLU A 393 0.44 -24.04 -8.10
C GLU A 393 0.42 -23.87 -6.58
N ILE A 394 -0.74 -24.00 -5.91
CA ILE A 394 -0.86 -23.93 -4.44
C ILE A 394 -0.62 -25.27 -3.73
N GLY A 395 -0.37 -26.36 -4.48
CA GLY A 395 0.02 -27.66 -3.94
C GLY A 395 -1.12 -28.67 -3.73
N TYR A 396 -2.23 -28.53 -4.47
CA TYR A 396 -3.27 -29.55 -4.51
C TYR A 396 -3.00 -30.48 -5.69
N ASP A 397 -3.09 -31.79 -5.47
CA ASP A 397 -3.00 -32.78 -6.52
C ASP A 397 -4.19 -32.64 -7.49
N GLU A 398 -3.97 -32.89 -8.78
CA GLU A 398 -5.08 -33.07 -9.72
C GLU A 398 -5.84 -34.35 -9.33
N ALA A 399 -7.13 -34.21 -9.04
CA ALA A 399 -8.01 -35.33 -8.72
C ALA A 399 -8.46 -36.09 -9.97
#